data_AF-A0A3M2AC64-F1
#
_entry.id   AF-A0A3M2AC64-F1
#
_cell.length_a   1.000
_cell.length_b   1.000
_cell.length_c   1.000
_cell.angle_alpha   90.00
_cell.angle_beta   90.00
_cell.angle_gamma   90.00
#
_symmetry.space_group_name_H-M   'P 1'
#
loop_
_entity.id
_entity.type
_entity.pdbx_description
1 polymer ?
#
loop_
_entity_poly.entity_id
_entity_poly.type
_entity_poly.pdbx_seq_one_letter_code
_entity_poly.pdbx_strand_id
1 'polypeptide(L)'
;MIGSPVLESTMHLRTLLFALACLAAPSGCCTKPWRAFDMPRPPDLACRVGPSTHGYDLYVWSCVDGSKTVVAAYGAEMSCQEPRMETVPCDAETSWERAYPGEVGPGCRPPPPSMTWPGDASGSTSR
;
A
#
# COMPACT_ATOMS: atom_id res chain seq x y z
N MET A 1 -51.21 5.58 -39.50
CA MET A 1 -50.17 6.26 -38.68
C MET A 1 -50.32 5.76 -37.26
N ILE A 2 -49.47 4.83 -36.83
CA ILE A 2 -49.37 4.40 -35.42
C ILE A 2 -47.87 4.22 -35.17
N GLY A 3 -47.26 5.23 -34.54
CA GLY A 3 -45.85 5.20 -34.14
C GLY A 3 -45.72 4.42 -32.84
N SER A 4 -44.83 3.44 -32.82
CA SER A 4 -44.52 2.62 -31.64
C SER A 4 -43.45 3.31 -30.78
N PRO A 5 -43.73 3.73 -29.53
CA PRO A 5 -42.75 4.35 -28.64
C PRO A 5 -42.17 3.31 -27.66
N VAL A 6 -41.64 2.19 -28.17
CA VAL A 6 -41.17 1.08 -27.30
C VAL A 6 -39.64 0.90 -27.31
N LEU A 7 -38.93 1.67 -28.14
CA LEU A 7 -37.48 1.50 -28.32
C LEU A 7 -36.58 2.42 -27.49
N GLU A 8 -37.11 3.46 -26.83
CA GLU A 8 -36.28 4.38 -26.02
C GLU A 8 -36.07 3.92 -24.57
N SER A 9 -36.95 3.10 -23.99
CA SER A 9 -36.89 2.74 -22.57
C SER A 9 -35.80 1.73 -22.20
N THR A 10 -35.32 0.91 -23.14
CA THR A 10 -34.33 -0.14 -22.85
C THR A 10 -32.88 0.35 -22.83
N MET A 11 -32.59 1.50 -23.44
CA MET A 11 -31.25 2.09 -23.44
C MET A 11 -30.89 2.71 -22.08
N HIS A 12 -31.86 3.29 -21.37
CA HIS A 12 -31.60 3.93 -20.07
C HIS A 12 -31.37 2.94 -18.93
N LEU A 13 -32.03 1.77 -18.98
CA LEU A 13 -31.89 0.75 -17.94
C LEU A 13 -30.47 0.13 -17.91
N ARG A 14 -29.86 -0.04 -19.10
CA ARG A 14 -28.49 -0.57 -19.25
C ARG A 14 -27.44 0.41 -18.77
N THR A 15 -27.59 1.70 -19.08
CA THR A 15 -26.69 2.75 -18.61
C THR A 15 -26.76 2.93 -17.09
N LEU A 16 -27.96 2.80 -16.50
CA LEU A 16 -28.15 2.83 -15.05
C LEU A 16 -27.47 1.64 -14.34
N LEU A 17 -27.60 0.43 -14.88
CA LEU A 17 -26.92 -0.75 -14.33
C LEU A 17 -25.39 -0.66 -14.44
N PHE A 18 -24.87 -0.07 -15.52
CA PHE A 18 -23.43 0.17 -15.68
C PHE A 18 -22.91 1.23 -14.71
N ALA A 19 -23.68 2.32 -14.49
CA ALA A 19 -23.36 3.33 -13.50
C ALA A 19 -23.38 2.76 -12.07
N LEU A 20 -24.35 1.92 -11.74
CA LEU A 20 -24.45 1.25 -10.43
C LEU A 20 -23.32 0.24 -10.20
N ALA A 21 -22.84 -0.43 -11.26
CA ALA A 21 -21.71 -1.35 -11.18
C ALA A 21 -20.37 -0.63 -10.92
N CYS A 22 -20.18 0.59 -11.42
CA CYS A 22 -19.00 1.42 -11.12
C CYS A 22 -18.99 1.96 -9.67
N LEU A 23 -20.15 2.08 -9.03
CA LEU A 23 -20.28 2.47 -7.61
C LEU A 23 -19.96 1.33 -6.64
N ALA A 24 -19.81 0.09 -7.13
CA ALA A 24 -19.44 -1.08 -6.35
C ALA A 24 -17.94 -1.42 -6.45
N ALA A 25 -17.10 -0.47 -6.85
CA ALA A 25 -15.66 -0.60 -6.60
C ALA A 25 -15.49 -0.67 -5.07
N PRO A 26 -14.97 -1.78 -4.50
CA PRO A 26 -14.73 -1.84 -3.08
C PRO A 26 -13.69 -0.79 -2.77
N SER A 27 -14.12 0.30 -2.13
CA SER A 27 -13.26 1.21 -1.39
C SER A 27 -12.66 0.41 -0.24
N GLY A 28 -11.61 -0.35 -0.58
CA GLY A 28 -10.84 -1.16 0.37
C GLY A 28 -10.19 -0.21 1.36
N CYS A 29 -10.91 0.10 2.44
CA CYS A 29 -10.39 0.86 3.57
C CYS A 29 -9.14 0.15 4.07
N CYS A 30 -7.99 0.79 3.86
CA CYS A 30 -6.67 0.35 4.32
C CYS A 30 -6.12 -0.86 3.56
N THR A 31 -5.68 -0.64 2.32
CA THR A 31 -4.80 -1.56 1.61
C THR A 31 -3.48 -1.69 2.38
N LYS A 32 -3.10 -2.92 2.72
CA LYS A 32 -1.76 -3.18 3.27
C LYS A 32 -0.71 -2.63 2.28
N PRO A 33 0.40 -2.03 2.75
CA PRO A 33 1.35 -1.33 1.88
C PRO A 33 1.88 -2.18 0.73
N TRP A 34 2.10 -3.47 0.97
CA TRP A 34 2.51 -4.46 -0.03
C TRP A 34 1.47 -4.84 -1.09
N ARG A 35 0.20 -4.47 -0.89
CA ARG A 35 -0.81 -4.61 -1.95
C ARG A 35 -0.82 -3.41 -2.89
N ALA A 36 -0.32 -2.27 -2.44
CA ALA A 36 -0.14 -1.08 -3.27
C ALA A 36 1.17 -1.14 -4.06
N PHE A 37 2.21 -1.75 -3.49
CA PHE A 37 3.51 -1.93 -4.12
C PHE A 37 3.88 -3.41 -4.10
N ASP A 38 3.92 -4.03 -5.29
CA ASP A 38 4.31 -5.43 -5.45
C ASP A 38 5.83 -5.57 -5.28
N MET A 39 6.25 -5.87 -4.04
CA MET A 39 7.65 -6.01 -3.68
C MET A 39 7.99 -7.51 -3.56
N PRO A 40 8.95 -8.03 -4.34
CA PRO A 40 9.17 -9.47 -4.50
C PRO A 40 9.81 -10.17 -3.28
N ARG A 41 10.23 -9.40 -2.27
CA ARG A 41 10.88 -9.90 -1.06
C ARG A 41 10.51 -9.06 0.16
N PRO A 42 10.63 -9.60 1.38
CA PRO A 42 10.36 -8.84 2.59
C PRO A 42 11.38 -7.69 2.77
N PRO A 43 10.97 -6.60 3.45
CA PRO A 43 11.86 -5.49 3.77
C PRO A 43 12.97 -5.95 4.73
N ASP A 44 14.13 -5.31 4.64
CA ASP A 44 15.25 -5.58 5.54
C ASP A 44 15.00 -5.01 6.93
N LEU A 45 14.35 -3.85 6.99
CA LEU A 45 14.07 -3.13 8.21
C LEU A 45 12.63 -2.61 8.23
N ALA A 46 12.07 -2.54 9.43
CA ALA A 46 10.81 -1.90 9.73
C ALA A 46 10.94 -1.05 11.00
N CYS A 47 10.21 0.06 11.02
CA CYS A 47 10.17 1.01 12.14
C CYS A 47 8.87 1.78 12.12
N ARG A 48 8.48 2.32 13.27
CA ARG A 48 7.41 3.31 13.36
C ARG A 48 8.05 4.67 13.62
N VAL A 49 7.66 5.66 12.83
CA VAL A 49 8.14 7.03 12.97
C VAL A 49 7.02 8.00 13.30
N GLY A 50 7.37 9.06 14.01
CA GLY A 50 6.44 10.09 14.46
C GLY A 50 5.60 9.68 15.67
N PRO A 51 4.55 10.47 15.99
CA PRO A 51 3.74 10.28 17.20
C PRO A 51 3.08 8.90 17.28
N SER A 52 3.03 8.32 18.49
CA SER A 52 2.52 6.96 18.70
C SER A 52 1.07 6.78 18.22
N THR A 53 0.23 7.81 18.36
CA THR A 53 -1.21 7.78 17.97
C THR A 53 -1.46 8.09 16.49
N HIS A 54 -0.49 8.72 15.81
CA HIS A 54 -0.60 9.12 14.41
C HIS A 54 0.81 9.18 13.79
N GLY A 55 1.27 8.05 13.28
CA GLY A 55 2.61 7.90 12.75
C GLY A 55 2.64 7.10 11.45
N TYR A 56 3.84 6.85 10.96
CA TYR A 56 4.05 6.01 9.78
C TYR A 56 4.77 4.73 10.19
N ASP A 57 4.27 3.60 9.73
CA ASP A 57 5.00 2.35 9.72
C ASP A 57 5.82 2.33 8.43
N LEU A 58 7.15 2.39 8.57
CA LEU A 58 8.10 2.38 7.47
C LEU A 58 8.63 0.97 7.25
N TYR A 59 8.77 0.61 5.99
CA TYR A 59 9.36 -0.63 5.50
C TYR A 59 10.48 -0.28 4.54
N VAL A 60 11.70 -0.75 4.83
CA VAL A 60 12.92 -0.34 4.13
C VAL A 60 13.56 -1.56 3.46
N TRP A 61 13.79 -1.44 2.16
CA TRP A 61 14.65 -2.32 1.39
C TRP A 61 15.96 -1.59 1.16
N SER A 62 17.01 -2.07 1.82
CA SER A 62 18.34 -1.51 1.75
C SER A 62 19.06 -2.08 0.54
N CYS A 63 19.38 -1.22 -0.42
CA CYS A 63 20.30 -1.53 -1.52
C CYS A 63 19.97 -2.78 -2.34
N VAL A 64 18.70 -2.91 -2.73
CA VAL A 64 18.26 -3.92 -3.70
C VAL A 64 18.43 -3.35 -5.10
N ASP A 65 19.17 -4.06 -5.96
CA ASP A 65 19.47 -3.63 -7.34
C ASP A 65 20.05 -2.20 -7.43
N GLY A 66 20.90 -1.84 -6.45
CA GLY A 66 21.54 -0.53 -6.37
C GLY A 66 20.65 0.60 -5.83
N SER A 67 19.43 0.28 -5.40
CA SER A 67 18.45 1.26 -4.91
C SER A 67 18.02 0.96 -3.48
N LYS A 68 17.78 2.03 -2.71
CA LYS A 68 17.12 1.99 -1.41
C LYS A 68 15.66 2.39 -1.61
N THR A 69 14.75 1.54 -1.17
CA THR A 69 13.30 1.79 -1.26
C THR A 69 12.70 1.85 0.13
N VAL A 70 11.89 2.87 0.38
CA VAL A 70 11.13 3.05 1.62
C VAL A 70 9.65 3.12 1.28
N VAL A 71 8.85 2.25 1.88
CA VAL A 71 7.39 2.30 1.83
C VAL A 71 6.88 2.74 3.19
N ALA A 72 6.12 3.83 3.22
CA ALA A 72 5.52 4.39 4.41
C ALA A 72 4.00 4.18 4.39
N ALA A 73 3.49 3.46 5.38
CA ALA A 73 2.05 3.34 5.60
C ALA A 73 1.64 4.17 6.81
N TYR A 74 0.68 5.06 6.63
CA TYR A 74 0.15 5.84 7.74
C TYR A 74 -0.71 4.95 8.63
N GLY A 75 -0.39 4.92 9.92
CA GLY A 75 -1.12 4.16 10.93
C GLY A 75 -1.76 5.09 11.95
N ALA A 76 -3.04 5.41 11.75
CA ALA A 76 -3.91 6.03 12.74
C ALA A 76 -5.22 5.24 12.85
N GLU A 77 -5.79 5.15 14.06
CA GLU A 77 -6.90 4.23 14.40
C GLU A 77 -8.17 4.40 13.55
N MET A 78 -8.30 5.48 12.76
CA MET A 78 -9.47 5.75 11.91
C MET A 78 -9.13 6.48 10.60
N SER A 79 -7.87 6.43 10.13
CA SER A 79 -7.47 7.07 8.87
C SER A 79 -6.74 6.08 7.97
N CYS A 80 -7.32 5.80 6.80
CA CYS A 80 -6.66 5.07 5.74
C CYS A 80 -6.05 6.09 4.77
N GLN A 81 -4.76 6.39 4.92
CA GLN A 81 -4.03 7.06 3.85
C GLN A 81 -3.38 6.01 2.97
N GLU A 82 -3.30 6.30 1.67
CA GLU A 82 -2.57 5.45 0.75
C GLU A 82 -1.09 5.41 1.17
N PRO A 83 -0.47 4.21 1.12
CA PRO A 83 0.93 4.06 1.42
C PRO A 83 1.77 4.82 0.38
N ARG A 84 2.87 5.42 0.82
CA ARG A 84 3.77 6.21 -0.03
C ARG A 84 5.08 5.47 -0.21
N MET A 85 5.53 5.32 -1.45
CA MET A 85 6.82 4.72 -1.77
C MET A 85 7.80 5.80 -2.23
N GLU A 86 9.04 5.69 -1.76
CA GLU A 86 10.17 6.49 -2.20
C GLU A 86 11.34 5.55 -2.54
N THR A 87 11.95 5.75 -3.70
CA THR A 87 13.14 5.01 -4.12
C THR A 87 14.24 6.00 -4.46
N VAL A 88 15.41 5.78 -3.89
CA VAL A 88 16.62 6.61 -4.07
C VAL A 88 17.84 5.70 -4.31
N PRO A 89 18.94 6.22 -4.86
CA PRO A 89 20.21 5.50 -4.86
C PRO A 89 20.63 5.06 -3.45
N CYS A 90 21.37 3.95 -3.35
CA CYS A 90 21.86 3.39 -2.08
C CYS A 90 22.46 4.40 -1.10
N ASP A 91 23.26 5.30 -1.64
CA ASP A 91 24.06 6.32 -0.99
C ASP A 91 23.32 7.65 -0.80
N ALA A 92 22.10 7.76 -1.33
CA ALA A 92 21.25 8.93 -1.17
C ALA A 92 20.32 8.80 0.06
N GLU A 93 19.96 9.95 0.62
CA GLU A 93 19.05 10.04 1.75
C GLU A 93 17.60 10.26 1.27
N THR A 94 16.68 9.46 1.79
CA THR A 94 15.24 9.60 1.54
C THR A 94 14.65 10.82 2.24
N SER A 95 13.48 11.26 1.79
CA SER A 95 12.71 12.28 2.50
C SER A 95 12.32 11.83 3.92
N TRP A 96 12.13 10.53 4.14
CA TRP A 96 11.83 9.96 5.46
C TRP A 96 13.00 10.03 6.43
N GLU A 97 14.20 9.70 5.98
CA GLU A 97 15.43 9.83 6.78
C GLU A 97 15.67 11.29 7.19
N ARG A 98 15.48 12.23 6.25
CA ARG A 98 15.58 13.67 6.53
C ARG A 98 14.51 14.19 7.49
N ALA A 99 13.28 13.66 7.39
CA ALA A 99 12.16 14.10 8.21
C ALA A 99 12.21 13.56 9.65
N TYR A 100 12.81 12.37 9.84
CA TYR A 100 12.86 11.67 11.13
C TYR A 100 14.27 11.19 11.46
N PRO A 101 15.22 12.12 11.68
CA PRO A 101 16.62 11.79 11.91
C PRO A 101 16.78 10.94 13.17
N GLY A 102 17.46 9.79 13.03
CA GLY A 102 17.72 8.85 14.13
C GLY A 102 16.61 7.83 14.38
N GLU A 103 15.39 8.06 13.87
CA GLU A 103 14.31 7.06 13.89
C GLU A 103 14.43 6.12 12.68
N VAL A 104 14.70 6.68 11.49
CA VAL A 104 14.95 5.89 10.27
C VAL A 104 16.41 5.45 10.21
N GLY A 105 16.64 4.15 9.99
CA GLY A 105 17.96 3.54 10.06
C GLY A 105 18.25 2.99 11.46
N PRO A 106 18.85 3.76 12.40
CA PRO A 106 19.22 3.25 13.72
C PRO A 106 18.04 2.78 14.57
N GLY A 107 16.87 3.43 14.43
CA GLY A 107 15.63 3.05 15.11
C GLY A 107 14.88 1.89 14.46
N CYS A 108 15.29 1.47 13.26
CA CYS A 108 14.64 0.37 12.55
C CYS A 108 15.27 -0.99 12.91
N ARG A 109 14.44 -2.02 12.85
CA ARG A 109 14.81 -3.41 13.17
C ARG A 109 14.29 -4.33 12.08
N PRO A 110 14.87 -5.54 11.92
CA PRO A 110 14.27 -6.54 11.05
C PRO A 110 12.78 -6.74 11.39
N PRO A 111 11.89 -6.87 10.40
CA PRO A 111 10.48 -7.09 10.66
C PRO A 111 10.27 -8.38 11.47
N PRO A 112 9.27 -8.44 12.36
CA PRO A 112 9.00 -9.64 13.14
C PRO A 112 8.58 -10.79 12.22
N PRO A 113 8.92 -12.05 12.55
CA PRO A 113 8.61 -13.21 11.71
C PRO A 113 7.11 -13.48 11.56
N SER A 114 6.26 -12.87 12.39
CA SER A 114 4.80 -12.94 12.28
C SER A 114 4.22 -12.03 11.19
N MET A 115 5.01 -11.12 10.63
CA MET A 115 4.58 -10.25 9.54
C MET A 115 4.72 -11.00 8.21
N THR A 116 3.61 -11.19 7.49
CA THR A 116 3.59 -11.93 6.23
C THR A 116 3.70 -10.99 5.04
N TRP A 117 4.68 -11.21 4.15
CA TRP A 117 4.87 -10.47 2.92
C TRP A 117 4.42 -11.29 1.68
N PRO A 118 3.90 -10.66 0.60
CA PRO A 118 3.72 -11.35 -0.67
C PRO A 118 5.08 -11.84 -1.19
N GLY A 119 5.21 -13.12 -1.51
CA GLY A 119 6.47 -13.69 -1.99
C GLY A 119 7.32 -14.39 -0.92
N ASP A 120 6.92 -14.40 0.35
CA ASP A 120 7.50 -15.26 1.41
C ASP A 120 7.13 -16.75 1.21
N ALA A 121 7.29 -17.27 -0.01
CA ALA A 121 7.14 -18.69 -0.34
C ALA A 121 8.32 -19.54 0.19
N SER A 122 9.02 -19.07 1.22
CA SER A 122 10.06 -19.78 1.94
C SER A 122 9.54 -20.25 3.31
N GLY A 123 8.75 -21.33 3.28
CA GLY A 123 8.81 -22.35 4.35
C GLY A 123 7.76 -22.30 5.45
N SER A 124 6.49 -22.47 5.10
CA SER A 124 5.50 -23.12 5.99
C SER A 124 5.41 -24.62 5.65
N THR A 125 6.51 -25.34 5.83
CA THR A 125 6.50 -26.80 6.00
C THR A 125 7.17 -27.11 7.33
N SER A 126 6.46 -26.84 8.42
CA SER A 126 6.76 -27.49 9.70
C SER A 126 6.02 -28.83 9.72
N ARG A 127 6.80 -29.89 9.93
CA ARG A 127 6.37 -31.28 10.09
C ARG A 127 5.48 -31.47 11.32
#